data_AF-A0A1W9LZE7-F1
#
_entry.id   AF-A0A1W9LZE7-F1
#
_cell.length_a   1.000
_cell.length_b   1.000
_cell.length_c   1.000
_cell.angle_alpha   90.00
_cell.angle_beta   90.00
_cell.angle_gamma   90.00
#
_symmetry.space_group_name_H-M   'P 1'
#
loop_
_entity.id
_entity.type
_entity.pdbx_description
1 polymer ?
#
loop_
_entity_poly.entity_id
_entity_poly.type
_entity_poly.pdbx_seq_one_letter_code
_entity_poly.pdbx_strand_id
1 'polypeptide(L)'
;MKNITKTLWAIFFVTLWAGYGSATPILIGIESGNDDLTSVNDLIADYNILHNPDVPAPVLFIDKFDVGGDWENDNNAGFTLTGIPGSSGTWSLASTPYTSLYFSVKAGPGFALYYVESVTEDTDYPWTTSVLGTNPAGNYKDLSHISFWAPESTPVPEPATMLLFGSGLVALAGIARKKTR
;
A
#
# COMPACT_ATOMS: atom_id res chain seq x y z
N MET A 1 -1.90 73.87 -6.84
CA MET A 1 -2.70 72.61 -6.85
C MET A 1 -1.76 71.48 -7.24
N LYS A 2 -1.35 70.63 -6.29
CA LYS A 2 -0.41 69.51 -6.51
C LYS A 2 -1.15 68.20 -6.29
N ASN A 3 -1.39 67.45 -7.37
CA ASN A 3 -2.02 66.13 -7.31
C ASN A 3 -0.90 65.07 -7.21
N ILE A 4 -0.90 64.33 -6.10
CA ILE A 4 0.01 63.23 -5.82
C ILE A 4 -0.71 61.93 -6.24
N THR A 5 -0.30 61.37 -7.37
CA THR A 5 -0.72 60.05 -7.84
C THR A 5 0.05 58.97 -7.06
N LYS A 6 -0.65 58.22 -6.22
CA LYS A 6 -0.11 57.07 -5.49
C LYS A 6 -0.28 55.81 -6.35
N THR A 7 0.83 55.30 -6.86
CA THR A 7 0.89 54.02 -7.57
C THR A 7 0.92 52.88 -6.56
N LEU A 8 -0.17 52.13 -6.41
CA LEU A 8 -0.22 50.91 -5.60
C LEU A 8 0.42 49.76 -6.39
N TRP A 9 1.50 49.20 -5.86
CA TRP A 9 2.05 47.91 -6.28
C TRP A 9 1.29 46.78 -5.58
N ALA A 10 0.46 46.05 -6.31
CA ALA A 10 -0.14 44.82 -5.82
C ALA A 10 0.84 43.67 -5.99
N ILE A 11 1.35 43.13 -4.87
CA ILE A 11 2.19 41.94 -4.86
C ILE A 11 1.26 40.73 -4.97
N PHE A 12 1.28 40.06 -6.13
CA PHE A 12 0.61 38.78 -6.35
C PHE A 12 1.47 37.68 -5.71
N PHE A 13 1.04 37.18 -4.55
CA PHE A 13 1.56 35.93 -4.00
C PHE A 13 0.88 34.78 -4.76
N VAL A 14 1.60 34.18 -5.71
CA VAL A 14 1.22 32.88 -6.28
C VAL A 14 1.70 31.81 -5.31
N THR A 15 0.82 31.33 -4.43
CA THR A 15 1.06 30.12 -3.67
C THR A 15 0.90 28.93 -4.61
N LEU A 16 2.03 28.38 -5.10
CA LEU A 16 2.05 27.05 -5.70
C LEU A 16 1.74 26.04 -4.58
N TRP A 17 0.49 25.62 -4.49
CA TRP A 17 0.12 24.43 -3.73
C TRP A 17 0.52 23.23 -4.60
N ALA A 18 1.66 22.63 -4.30
CA ALA A 18 1.97 21.30 -4.81
C ALA A 18 1.00 20.34 -4.10
N GLY A 19 -0.17 20.13 -4.70
CA GLY A 19 -1.09 19.10 -4.24
C GLY A 19 -0.31 17.79 -4.24
N TYR A 20 -0.22 17.13 -3.09
CA TYR A 20 0.22 15.76 -3.02
C TYR A 20 -0.72 14.97 -3.93
N GLY A 21 -0.23 14.53 -5.10
CA GLY A 21 -1.01 13.67 -5.96
C GLY A 21 -1.32 12.42 -5.15
N SER A 22 -2.60 12.22 -4.79
CA SER A 22 -3.04 10.98 -4.15
C SER A 22 -2.60 9.84 -5.06
N ALA A 23 -1.81 8.91 -4.54
CA ALA A 23 -1.27 7.81 -5.32
C ALA A 23 -2.44 6.97 -5.83
N THR A 24 -2.66 7.01 -7.15
CA THR A 24 -3.73 6.26 -7.79
C THR A 24 -3.40 4.77 -7.73
N PRO A 25 -4.26 3.92 -7.16
CA PRO A 25 -4.04 2.48 -7.15
C PRO A 25 -3.82 1.93 -8.56
N ILE A 26 -2.81 1.07 -8.72
CA ILE A 26 -2.46 0.39 -9.96
C ILE A 26 -3.20 -0.94 -9.98
N LEU A 27 -3.98 -1.22 -11.04
CA LEU A 27 -4.59 -2.53 -11.21
C LEU A 27 -3.51 -3.55 -11.61
N ILE A 28 -3.29 -4.54 -10.73
CA ILE A 28 -2.36 -5.65 -10.97
C ILE A 28 -3.02 -6.71 -11.86
N GLY A 29 -4.25 -7.07 -11.56
CA GLY A 29 -4.95 -8.10 -12.33
C GLY A 29 -6.33 -8.43 -11.80
N ILE A 30 -6.99 -9.33 -12.50
CA ILE A 30 -8.33 -9.84 -12.18
C ILE A 30 -8.28 -11.36 -12.29
N GLU A 31 -8.80 -12.03 -11.28
CA GLU A 31 -8.84 -13.49 -11.23
C GLU A 31 -10.20 -14.00 -10.75
N SER A 32 -10.56 -15.21 -11.19
CA SER A 32 -11.74 -15.92 -10.72
C SER A 32 -11.41 -16.75 -9.48
N GLY A 33 -12.36 -16.92 -8.57
CA GLY A 33 -12.18 -17.67 -7.34
C GLY A 33 -11.96 -16.76 -6.14
N ASN A 34 -11.18 -17.24 -5.17
CA ASN A 34 -10.88 -16.53 -3.93
C ASN A 34 -9.56 -15.80 -4.03
N ASP A 35 -9.49 -14.65 -3.37
CA ASP A 35 -8.27 -13.89 -3.14
C ASP A 35 -7.45 -14.50 -2.01
N ASP A 36 -7.06 -15.77 -2.17
CA ASP A 36 -6.13 -16.41 -1.24
C ASP A 36 -4.67 -16.03 -1.56
N LEU A 37 -3.77 -16.33 -0.63
CA LEU A 37 -2.36 -15.97 -0.72
C LEU A 37 -1.70 -16.48 -2.01
N THR A 38 -2.08 -17.67 -2.47
CA THR A 38 -1.53 -18.25 -3.70
C THR A 38 -1.97 -17.45 -4.91
N SER A 39 -3.29 -17.27 -5.07
CA SER A 39 -3.91 -16.56 -6.18
C SER A 39 -3.39 -15.11 -6.29
N VAL A 40 -3.26 -14.42 -5.16
CA VAL A 40 -2.71 -13.06 -5.11
C VAL A 40 -1.25 -13.01 -5.56
N ASN A 41 -0.39 -13.93 -5.09
CA ASN A 41 1.02 -13.95 -5.50
C ASN A 41 1.18 -14.37 -6.97
N ASP A 42 0.33 -15.27 -7.47
CA ASP A 42 0.34 -15.68 -8.88
C ASP A 42 -0.02 -14.49 -9.79
N LEU A 43 -1.05 -13.69 -9.45
CA LEU A 43 -1.38 -12.46 -10.17
C LEU A 43 -0.22 -11.44 -10.19
N ILE A 44 0.50 -11.30 -9.07
CA ILE A 44 1.65 -10.40 -9.00
C ILE A 44 2.79 -10.90 -9.89
N ALA A 45 3.05 -12.21 -9.89
CA ALA A 45 4.05 -12.81 -10.75
C ALA A 45 3.72 -12.61 -12.24
N ASP A 46 2.47 -12.85 -12.64
CA ASP A 46 1.98 -12.61 -14.00
C ASP A 46 2.11 -11.14 -14.42
N TYR A 47 1.80 -10.21 -13.51
CA TYR A 47 1.99 -8.78 -13.76
C TYR A 47 3.46 -8.42 -13.99
N ASN A 48 4.36 -8.91 -13.13
CA ASN A 48 5.81 -8.64 -13.21
C ASN A 48 6.47 -9.25 -14.46
N ILE A 49 5.91 -10.32 -15.04
CA ILE A 49 6.39 -10.86 -16.33
C ILE A 49 6.19 -9.83 -17.46
N LEU A 50 5.16 -9.00 -17.38
CA LEU A 50 4.73 -8.10 -18.45
C LEU A 50 5.08 -6.64 -18.23
N HIS A 51 5.46 -6.24 -17.00
CA HIS A 51 5.68 -4.84 -16.61
C HIS A 51 7.05 -4.63 -15.97
N ASN A 52 7.60 -3.43 -16.15
CA ASN A 52 8.85 -2.98 -15.54
C ASN A 52 8.68 -1.49 -15.19
N PRO A 53 8.93 -1.03 -13.95
CA PRO A 53 9.46 -1.78 -12.82
C PRO A 53 8.48 -2.83 -12.27
N ASP A 54 9.06 -3.90 -11.71
CA ASP A 54 8.34 -4.93 -10.97
C ASP A 54 7.71 -4.32 -9.71
N VAL A 55 6.54 -4.82 -9.33
CA VAL A 55 5.95 -4.53 -8.01
C VAL A 55 6.44 -5.55 -6.97
N PRO A 56 6.54 -5.18 -5.68
CA PRO A 56 7.13 -6.03 -4.65
C PRO A 56 6.38 -7.36 -4.42
N ALA A 57 7.11 -8.47 -4.37
CA ALA A 57 6.59 -9.80 -4.10
C ALA A 57 7.63 -10.65 -3.32
N PRO A 58 7.23 -11.70 -2.58
CA PRO A 58 5.84 -12.10 -2.31
C PRO A 58 5.14 -11.15 -1.32
N VAL A 59 3.85 -11.35 -1.12
CA VAL A 59 3.05 -10.60 -0.12
C VAL A 59 2.65 -11.47 1.06
N LEU A 60 2.27 -10.83 2.16
CA LEU A 60 1.67 -11.42 3.35
C LEU A 60 0.27 -10.83 3.56
N PHE A 61 -0.65 -11.66 4.03
CA PHE A 61 -1.99 -11.23 4.45
C PHE A 61 -1.90 -10.33 5.68
N ILE A 62 -2.59 -9.19 5.64
CA ILE A 62 -2.71 -8.28 6.78
C ILE A 62 -4.05 -8.52 7.48
N ASP A 63 -5.14 -8.20 6.79
CA ASP A 63 -6.49 -8.29 7.32
C ASP A 63 -7.54 -8.24 6.22
N LYS A 64 -8.79 -8.52 6.57
CA LYS A 64 -9.93 -8.57 5.65
C LYS A 64 -11.18 -8.00 6.29
N PHE A 65 -11.91 -7.21 5.52
CA PHE A 65 -13.21 -6.68 5.89
C PHE A 65 -14.32 -7.32 5.07
N ASP A 66 -15.22 -8.05 5.73
CA ASP A 66 -16.40 -8.66 5.11
C ASP A 66 -17.61 -7.70 5.11
N VAL A 67 -18.36 -7.70 4.01
CA VAL A 67 -19.63 -6.96 3.93
C VAL A 67 -20.63 -7.61 4.88
N GLY A 68 -20.82 -6.95 6.01
CA GLY A 68 -21.45 -7.51 7.22
C GLY A 68 -21.03 -6.73 8.47
N GLY A 69 -19.87 -6.07 8.40
CA GLY A 69 -19.36 -5.20 9.45
C GLY A 69 -18.23 -5.80 10.28
N ASP A 70 -17.72 -6.97 9.86
CA ASP A 70 -16.77 -7.75 10.64
C ASP A 70 -15.39 -7.76 9.96
N TRP A 71 -14.36 -7.47 10.75
CA TRP A 71 -12.97 -7.70 10.38
C TRP A 71 -12.60 -9.12 10.78
N GLU A 72 -11.89 -9.86 9.93
CA GLU A 72 -11.60 -11.29 10.15
C GLU A 72 -10.88 -11.57 11.48
N ASN A 73 -10.08 -10.61 11.98
CA ASN A 73 -9.33 -10.75 13.23
C ASN A 73 -9.84 -9.86 14.38
N ASP A 74 -11.05 -9.29 14.27
CA ASP A 74 -11.59 -8.26 15.20
C ASP A 74 -10.66 -7.05 15.41
N ASN A 75 -9.64 -6.91 14.56
CA ASN A 75 -8.62 -5.88 14.64
C ASN A 75 -8.40 -5.32 13.25
N ASN A 76 -9.12 -4.24 12.95
CA ASN A 76 -9.12 -3.43 11.73
C ASN A 76 -7.71 -3.02 11.19
N ALA A 77 -6.61 -3.36 11.87
CA ALA A 77 -5.24 -3.06 11.43
C ALA A 77 -4.99 -1.58 11.07
N GLY A 78 -5.83 -0.67 11.58
CA GLY A 78 -5.80 0.76 11.30
C GLY A 78 -6.55 1.20 10.03
N PHE A 79 -7.22 0.32 9.30
CA PHE A 79 -7.95 0.70 8.09
C PHE A 79 -9.26 1.43 8.42
N THR A 80 -9.83 2.11 7.43
CA THR A 80 -11.19 2.65 7.50
C THR A 80 -11.77 2.55 6.11
N LEU A 81 -13.01 2.08 5.99
CA LEU A 81 -13.68 1.91 4.70
C LEU A 81 -14.95 2.75 4.61
N THR A 82 -15.21 3.28 3.43
CA THR A 82 -16.44 3.98 3.08
C THR A 82 -17.10 3.31 1.88
N GLY A 83 -18.39 3.60 1.62
CA GLY A 83 -19.11 3.07 0.45
C GLY A 83 -19.57 1.61 0.59
N ILE A 84 -19.72 1.11 1.83
CA ILE A 84 -20.16 -0.24 2.12
C ILE A 84 -21.56 -0.24 2.78
N PRO A 85 -22.50 -1.10 2.31
CA PRO A 85 -22.41 -1.93 1.11
C PRO A 85 -22.46 -1.06 -0.16
N GLY A 86 -21.85 -1.55 -1.26
CA GLY A 86 -21.83 -0.82 -2.53
C GLY A 86 -20.86 -1.41 -3.56
N SER A 87 -20.72 -0.72 -4.69
CA SER A 87 -19.82 -1.08 -5.81
C SER A 87 -18.62 -0.15 -5.95
N SER A 88 -18.50 0.86 -5.09
CA SER A 88 -17.38 1.79 -5.03
C SER A 88 -17.32 2.49 -3.67
N GLY A 89 -16.12 2.89 -3.27
CA GLY A 89 -15.88 3.66 -2.06
C GLY A 89 -14.41 4.03 -1.93
N THR A 90 -14.00 4.33 -0.70
CA THR A 90 -12.59 4.54 -0.36
C THR A 90 -12.18 3.64 0.80
N TRP A 91 -10.88 3.42 0.92
CA TRP A 91 -10.25 3.00 2.16
C TRP A 91 -9.15 3.99 2.54
N SER A 92 -8.88 4.13 3.83
CA SER A 92 -7.76 4.91 4.36
C SER A 92 -7.09 4.15 5.50
N LEU A 93 -5.92 4.63 5.93
CA LEU A 93 -5.12 4.01 6.97
C LEU A 93 -4.73 5.06 8.01
N ALA A 94 -5.11 4.84 9.27
CA ALA A 94 -4.94 5.79 10.38
C ALA A 94 -3.51 5.86 10.94
N SER A 95 -2.65 4.91 10.57
CA SER A 95 -1.21 4.94 10.88
C SER A 95 -0.48 4.11 9.85
N THR A 96 0.67 4.53 9.34
CA THR A 96 1.37 3.88 8.21
C THR A 96 2.54 2.97 8.67
N PRO A 97 2.30 1.75 9.20
CA PRO A 97 3.40 0.78 9.35
C PRO A 97 3.87 0.24 7.99
N TYR A 98 3.11 0.49 6.92
CA TYR A 98 3.38 0.03 5.56
C TYR A 98 3.73 1.21 4.66
N THR A 99 4.82 1.10 3.90
CA THR A 99 5.20 2.09 2.88
C THR A 99 4.43 1.90 1.58
N SER A 100 4.10 0.65 1.24
CA SER A 100 3.35 0.25 0.06
C SER A 100 2.41 -0.90 0.42
N LEU A 101 1.29 -1.04 -0.27
CA LEU A 101 0.26 -1.98 0.10
C LEU A 101 -0.50 -2.49 -1.12
N TYR A 102 -0.97 -3.73 -1.06
CA TYR A 102 -1.94 -4.28 -2.00
C TYR A 102 -3.30 -4.41 -1.34
N PHE A 103 -4.35 -4.23 -2.12
CA PHE A 103 -5.70 -4.58 -1.69
C PHE A 103 -6.45 -5.32 -2.79
N SER A 104 -7.19 -6.36 -2.41
CA SER A 104 -8.09 -7.09 -3.29
C SER A 104 -9.52 -6.61 -3.06
N VAL A 105 -10.26 -6.40 -4.15
CA VAL A 105 -11.68 -6.08 -4.13
C VAL A 105 -12.41 -7.31 -4.68
N LYS A 106 -13.16 -8.03 -3.83
CA LYS A 106 -13.92 -9.21 -4.26
C LYS A 106 -15.39 -8.87 -4.50
N ALA A 107 -15.92 -9.32 -5.64
CA ALA A 107 -17.35 -9.26 -5.92
C ALA A 107 -17.79 -10.42 -6.82
N GLY A 108 -18.79 -11.18 -6.38
CA GLY A 108 -19.28 -12.35 -7.10
C GLY A 108 -18.20 -13.44 -7.23
N PRO A 109 -17.97 -14.02 -8.43
CA PRO A 109 -17.08 -15.17 -8.59
C PRO A 109 -15.60 -14.83 -8.75
N GLY A 110 -15.18 -13.58 -8.56
CA GLY A 110 -13.78 -13.17 -8.77
C GLY A 110 -13.40 -11.91 -7.98
N PHE A 111 -12.15 -11.52 -8.12
CA PHE A 111 -11.57 -10.37 -7.43
C PHE A 111 -10.61 -9.60 -8.35
N ALA A 112 -10.39 -8.33 -8.02
CA ALA A 112 -9.40 -7.47 -8.65
C ALA A 112 -8.35 -7.10 -7.62
N LEU A 113 -7.07 -7.20 -7.98
CA LEU A 113 -5.94 -6.87 -7.12
C LEU A 113 -5.37 -5.51 -7.53
N TYR A 114 -5.17 -4.64 -6.56
CA TYR A 114 -4.58 -3.32 -6.76
C TYR A 114 -3.32 -3.14 -5.91
N TYR A 115 -2.39 -2.33 -6.39
CA TYR A 115 -1.17 -1.94 -5.70
C TYR A 115 -1.11 -0.43 -5.47
N VAL A 116 -0.68 -0.03 -4.29
CA VAL A 116 -0.41 1.36 -3.90
C VAL A 116 1.07 1.46 -3.53
N GLU A 117 1.83 2.15 -4.37
CA GLU A 117 3.29 2.29 -4.22
C GLU A 117 3.68 3.09 -2.97
N SER A 118 2.90 4.12 -2.63
CA SER A 118 3.14 4.96 -1.45
C SER A 118 1.85 5.18 -0.68
N VAL A 119 1.72 4.48 0.44
CA VAL A 119 0.60 4.66 1.38
C VAL A 119 0.89 5.85 2.27
N THR A 120 -0.03 6.81 2.28
CA THR A 120 0.00 7.99 3.14
C THR A 120 -1.12 7.90 4.17
N GLU A 121 -0.82 8.25 5.40
CA GLU A 121 -1.77 8.27 6.50
C GLU A 121 -2.95 9.19 6.18
N ASP A 122 -4.15 8.79 6.59
CA ASP A 122 -5.40 9.53 6.40
C ASP A 122 -5.70 9.92 4.93
N THR A 123 -5.08 9.22 3.98
CA THR A 123 -5.35 9.41 2.55
C THR A 123 -6.40 8.41 2.08
N ASP A 124 -7.42 8.92 1.41
CA ASP A 124 -8.47 8.10 0.79
C ASP A 124 -7.98 7.49 -0.54
N TYR A 125 -7.95 6.15 -0.57
CA TYR A 125 -7.66 5.36 -1.76
C TYR A 125 -8.96 4.79 -2.33
N PRO A 126 -9.28 5.05 -3.61
CA PRO A 126 -10.52 4.59 -4.19
C PRO A 126 -10.50 3.08 -4.45
N TRP A 127 -11.65 2.44 -4.28
CA TRP A 127 -11.90 1.08 -4.71
C TRP A 127 -13.19 1.00 -5.54
N THR A 128 -13.27 0.05 -6.46
CA THR A 128 -14.46 -0.20 -7.27
C THR A 128 -14.54 -1.65 -7.74
N THR A 129 -15.76 -2.16 -7.88
CA THR A 129 -16.06 -3.47 -8.48
C THR A 129 -16.31 -3.39 -9.99
N SER A 130 -16.22 -2.20 -10.60
CA SER A 130 -16.55 -2.01 -12.02
C SER A 130 -15.73 -2.86 -12.98
N VAL A 131 -14.47 -3.11 -12.66
CA VAL A 131 -13.57 -3.98 -13.43
C VAL A 131 -14.00 -5.46 -13.42
N LEU A 132 -14.81 -5.87 -12.44
CA LEU A 132 -15.35 -7.23 -12.30
C LEU A 132 -16.63 -7.46 -13.10
N GLY A 133 -17.05 -6.46 -13.87
CA GLY A 133 -18.23 -6.49 -14.71
C GLY A 133 -19.55 -6.33 -13.94
N THR A 134 -20.65 -6.54 -14.65
CA THR A 134 -22.01 -6.34 -14.14
C THR A 134 -22.70 -7.67 -13.80
N ASN A 135 -23.73 -7.60 -12.98
CA ASN A 135 -24.70 -8.69 -12.78
C ASN A 135 -25.67 -8.77 -13.98
N PRO A 136 -26.56 -9.79 -14.04
CA PRO A 136 -27.53 -9.93 -15.14
C PRO A 136 -28.51 -8.75 -15.31
N ALA A 137 -28.67 -7.92 -14.27
CA ALA A 137 -29.50 -6.71 -14.31
C ALA A 137 -28.74 -5.49 -14.86
N GLY A 138 -27.47 -5.63 -15.25
CA GLY A 138 -26.63 -4.55 -15.78
C GLY A 138 -26.02 -3.64 -14.71
N ASN A 139 -26.19 -3.96 -13.42
CA ASN A 139 -25.57 -3.21 -12.33
C ASN A 139 -24.21 -3.78 -11.99
N TYR A 140 -23.25 -2.96 -11.57
CA TYR A 140 -21.99 -3.46 -11.02
C TYR A 140 -22.25 -4.37 -9.81
N LYS A 141 -21.42 -5.40 -9.65
CA LYS A 141 -21.57 -6.35 -8.56
C LYS A 141 -21.29 -5.66 -7.23
N ASP A 142 -22.09 -5.94 -6.22
CA ASP A 142 -21.83 -5.43 -4.87
C ASP A 142 -20.58 -6.09 -4.29
N LEU A 143 -19.85 -5.31 -3.50
CA LEU A 143 -18.69 -5.76 -2.76
C LEU A 143 -19.06 -6.95 -1.87
N SER A 144 -18.22 -7.98 -1.86
CA SER A 144 -18.30 -9.10 -0.91
C SER A 144 -17.36 -8.87 0.26
N HIS A 145 -16.11 -8.50 -0.03
CA HIS A 145 -15.11 -8.11 0.96
C HIS A 145 -13.92 -7.38 0.31
N ILE A 146 -13.07 -6.76 1.14
CA ILE A 146 -11.75 -6.25 0.76
C ILE A 146 -10.70 -6.88 1.64
N SER A 147 -9.64 -7.42 1.04
CA SER A 147 -8.48 -7.95 1.77
C SER A 147 -7.25 -7.08 1.52
N PHE A 148 -6.43 -6.92 2.54
CA PHE A 148 -5.22 -6.10 2.52
C PHE A 148 -3.98 -6.97 2.65
N TRP A 149 -2.93 -6.62 1.90
CA TRP A 149 -1.68 -7.38 1.84
C TRP A 149 -0.49 -6.44 1.85
N ALA A 150 0.56 -6.81 2.59
CA ALA A 150 1.82 -6.08 2.59
C ALA A 150 2.86 -6.90 1.82
N PRO A 151 3.78 -6.27 1.07
CA PRO A 151 5.00 -6.95 0.66
C PRO A 151 5.67 -7.59 1.87
N GLU A 152 6.11 -8.83 1.72
CA GLU A 152 6.96 -9.43 2.72
C GLU A 152 8.22 -8.56 2.84
N SER A 153 8.47 -8.02 4.03
CA SER A 153 9.76 -7.38 4.27
C SER A 153 10.79 -8.48 4.18
N THR A 154 11.50 -8.60 3.05
CA THR A 154 12.63 -9.52 2.96
C THR A 154 13.53 -9.16 4.14
N PRO A 155 13.75 -10.08 5.11
CA PRO A 155 14.59 -9.77 6.25
C PRO A 155 15.89 -9.27 5.67
N VAL A 156 16.24 -8.01 5.92
CA VAL A 156 17.54 -7.50 5.50
C VAL A 156 18.52 -8.44 6.19
N PRO A 157 19.30 -9.25 5.44
CA PRO A 157 20.21 -10.20 6.07
C PRO A 157 21.03 -9.41 7.06
N GLU A 158 20.98 -9.79 8.35
CA GLU A 158 21.73 -9.08 9.37
C GLU A 158 23.15 -8.92 8.83
N PRO A 159 23.60 -7.68 8.58
CA PRO A 159 24.73 -7.50 7.70
C PRO A 159 25.90 -8.25 8.30
N ALA A 160 26.69 -8.92 7.46
CA ALA A 160 27.86 -9.69 7.89
C ALA A 160 28.83 -8.85 8.76
N THR A 161 28.62 -7.53 8.81
CA THR A 161 29.16 -6.61 9.80
C THR A 161 28.94 -7.02 11.25
N MET A 162 27.83 -7.65 11.66
CA MET A 162 27.65 -8.14 13.05
C MET A 162 28.63 -9.27 13.36
N LEU A 163 28.80 -10.20 12.42
CA LEU A 163 29.78 -11.28 12.52
C LEU A 163 31.22 -10.74 12.42
N LEU A 164 31.48 -9.78 11.53
CA LEU A 164 32.77 -9.12 11.38
C LEU A 164 33.13 -8.29 12.62
N PHE A 165 32.15 -7.60 13.20
CA PHE A 165 32.30 -6.84 14.43
C PHE A 165 32.61 -7.78 15.60
N GLY A 166 31.83 -8.85 15.76
CA GLY A 166 32.06 -9.87 16.78
C GLY A 166 33.44 -10.54 16.63
N SER A 167 33.79 -10.98 15.43
CA SER A 167 35.09 -11.61 15.16
C SER A 167 36.27 -10.63 15.29
N GLY A 168 36.07 -9.37 14.91
CA GLY A 168 37.05 -8.29 15.11
C GLY A 168 37.36 -8.05 16.58
N LEU A 169 36.35 -8.04 17.45
CA LEU A 169 36.54 -7.90 18.90
C LEU A 169 37.28 -9.10 19.49
N VAL A 170 36.95 -10.33 19.07
CA VAL A 170 37.65 -11.55 19.51
C VAL A 170 39.12 -11.51 19.10
N ALA A 171 39.42 -11.10 17.86
CA ALA A 171 40.79 -10.97 17.37
C ALA A 171 41.59 -9.93 18.17
N LEU A 172 41.00 -8.75 18.43
CA LEU A 172 41.63 -7.70 19.23
C LEU A 172 41.90 -8.15 20.67
N ALA A 173 40.94 -8.84 21.30
CA ALA A 173 41.12 -9.40 22.64
C ALA A 173 42.24 -10.46 22.67
N GLY A 174 42.37 -11.27 21.62
CA GLY A 174 43.44 -12.24 21.46
C GLY A 174 44.83 -11.59 21.37
N ILE A 175 44.96 -10.50 20.62
CA ILE A 175 46.22 -9.74 20.50
C ILE A 175 46.57 -9.05 21.82
N ALA A 176 45.60 -8.44 22.49
CA ALA A 176 45.83 -7.74 23.76
C ALA A 176 46.41 -8.67 24.85
N ARG A 177 45.91 -9.92 24.94
CA ARG A 177 46.40 -10.92 25.92
C ARG A 177 47.86 -11.34 25.71
N LYS A 178 48.39 -11.28 24.49
CA LYS A 178 49.80 -11.63 24.21
C LYS A 178 50.78 -10.56 24.67
N LYS A 179 50.34 -9.30 24.82
CA LYS A 179 51.22 -8.17 25.15
C LYS A 179 51.40 -7.97 26.66
N THR A 180 50.47 -8.45 27.48
CA THR A 180 50.50 -8.36 28.94
C THR A 180 51.23 -9.53 29.63
N ARG A 181 51.77 -10.47 28.85
CA ARG A 181 52.49 -11.65 29.33
C ARG A 181 53.93 -11.58 28.85
#